data_AF-A0A4P6EC27-F1
#
_entry.id   AF-A0A4P6EC27-F1
#
_cell.length_a   1.000
_cell.length_b   1.000
_cell.length_c   1.000
_cell.angle_alpha   90.00
_cell.angle_beta   90.00
_cell.angle_gamma   90.00
#
_symmetry.space_group_name_H-M   'P 1'
#
loop_
_entity.id
_entity.type
_entity.pdbx_description
1 polymer ?
#
loop_
_entity_poly.entity_id
_entity_poly.type
_entity_poly.pdbx_seq_one_letter_code
_entity_poly.pdbx_strand_id
1 'polypeptide(L)'
;MDLPRRRRARRRFVDRRVLGRRARGADESGCRGPAVIAGDRAAGGRSLCRARPALAGGRGLGSLGEREVGSLGERDVRSLGGREDEGEDAAAERVSRTHQTAFLPGGLVATTDMGLDIVRFWRDAADGLRPVGQVVLPRGCGPRHMRWHVSGHLYVVTELSREVFVLAPEASGAWRVVGGTPLAPGLLDDDTAAELAASRDGEFLYAGVRGSNTIVTLRVRGDGSQLQPVALGESGVNWPRHHVVVRDTLLVGGQLSDEVASLSLDQRTGVPGRVRYRTAVPSPTCLLPAR
;
A
#
# COMPACT_ATOMS: atom_id res chain seq x y z
N MET A 1 -26.46 60.54 6.52
CA MET A 1 -27.22 60.66 7.78
C MET A 1 -28.46 59.81 7.60
N ASP A 2 -28.80 58.77 8.35
CA ASP A 2 -28.29 58.22 9.60
C ASP A 2 -28.65 56.72 9.68
N LEU A 3 -27.70 55.91 10.12
CA LEU A 3 -27.93 54.61 10.78
C LEU A 3 -28.59 54.88 12.14
N PRO A 4 -29.35 53.94 12.79
CA PRO A 4 -28.64 52.96 13.63
C PRO A 4 -29.39 51.67 14.11
N ARG A 5 -28.57 50.83 14.77
CA ARG A 5 -28.82 49.88 15.90
C ARG A 5 -29.10 48.40 15.63
N ARG A 6 -28.01 47.65 15.83
CA ARG A 6 -27.90 46.23 16.23
C ARG A 6 -28.73 45.92 17.49
N ARG A 7 -29.35 44.72 17.53
CA ARG A 7 -29.70 44.02 18.78
C ARG A 7 -29.16 42.59 18.76
N ARG A 8 -28.38 42.26 19.80
CA ARG A 8 -27.89 40.92 20.14
C ARG A 8 -29.02 40.09 20.74
N ALA A 9 -29.14 38.82 20.34
CA ALA A 9 -29.95 37.83 21.04
C ALA A 9 -29.06 36.70 21.59
N ARG A 10 -29.44 36.22 22.78
CA ARG A 10 -28.62 35.54 23.77
C ARG A 10 -28.53 34.03 23.51
N ARG A 11 -27.35 33.45 23.77
CA ARG A 11 -27.11 32.01 23.92
C ARG A 11 -27.89 31.50 25.15
N ARG A 12 -28.67 30.42 24.98
CA ARG A 12 -29.22 29.66 26.11
C ARG A 12 -28.30 28.47 26.40
N PHE A 13 -27.80 28.47 27.63
CA PHE A 13 -27.14 27.38 28.32
C PHE A 13 -28.26 26.40 28.75
N VAL A 14 -28.09 25.10 28.53
CA VAL A 14 -28.94 24.08 29.13
C VAL A 14 -28.06 23.19 30.01
N ASP A 15 -28.59 23.01 31.21
CA ASP A 15 -27.98 22.52 32.43
C ASP A 15 -27.79 20.99 32.42
N ARG A 16 -26.75 20.54 33.13
CA ARG A 16 -26.48 19.13 33.48
C ARG A 16 -27.12 18.85 34.83
N ARG A 17 -27.70 17.66 35.00
CA ARG A 17 -27.80 16.79 36.22
C ARG A 17 -28.94 15.77 35.96
N VAL A 18 -28.97 14.50 36.37
CA VAL A 18 -28.15 13.65 37.26
C VAL A 18 -28.76 12.21 37.25
N LEU A 19 -27.98 11.19 37.70
CA LEU A 19 -28.33 9.78 38.04
C LEU A 19 -28.71 8.86 36.86
N GLY A 20 -28.20 7.64 36.68
CA GLY A 20 -27.62 6.68 37.62
C GLY A 20 -28.53 5.43 37.65
N ARG A 21 -28.16 4.35 36.95
CA ARG A 21 -28.58 2.96 37.26
C ARG A 21 -27.84 1.95 36.38
N ARG A 22 -27.30 0.92 37.05
CA ARG A 22 -26.83 -0.34 36.45
C ARG A 22 -28.02 -1.11 35.90
N ALA A 23 -27.84 -1.75 34.73
CA ALA A 23 -28.59 -2.95 34.37
C ALA A 23 -27.65 -3.91 33.62
N ARG A 24 -27.53 -5.12 34.16
CA ARG A 24 -27.04 -6.30 33.46
C ARG A 24 -28.17 -6.79 32.54
N GLY A 25 -27.81 -7.28 31.36
CA GLY A 25 -28.72 -7.95 30.45
C GLY A 25 -27.98 -8.29 29.17
N ALA A 26 -27.53 -9.54 29.09
CA ALA A 26 -27.01 -10.13 27.87
C ALA A 26 -28.16 -10.29 26.86
N ASP A 27 -27.89 -10.02 25.58
CA ASP A 27 -28.37 -10.87 24.52
C ASP A 27 -27.42 -10.81 23.32
N GLU A 28 -27.07 -12.00 22.83
CA GLU A 28 -26.16 -12.27 21.72
C GLU A 28 -26.98 -12.47 20.45
N SER A 29 -26.67 -11.72 19.39
CA SER A 29 -26.85 -12.14 17.98
C SER A 29 -26.42 -10.97 17.08
N GLY A 30 -25.60 -11.08 16.05
CA GLY A 30 -24.83 -12.16 15.47
C GLY A 30 -24.00 -11.53 14.36
N CYS A 31 -22.74 -11.17 14.65
CA CYS A 31 -21.78 -10.69 13.67
C CYS A 31 -20.57 -11.63 13.70
N ARG A 32 -20.56 -12.64 12.82
CA ARG A 32 -19.39 -13.48 12.52
C ARG A 32 -19.03 -13.25 11.04
N GLY A 33 -17.78 -13.07 10.62
CA GLY A 33 -16.51 -13.38 11.29
C GLY A 33 -15.49 -12.22 11.29
N PRO A 34 -14.37 -12.42 12.00
CA PRO A 34 -13.36 -11.39 12.23
C PRO A 34 -12.37 -11.28 11.06
N ALA A 35 -11.87 -10.09 10.76
CA ALA A 35 -10.61 -9.97 10.02
C ALA A 35 -9.48 -10.62 10.83
N VAL A 36 -8.59 -11.37 10.18
CA VAL A 36 -7.41 -11.93 10.86
C VAL A 36 -6.35 -10.83 10.91
N ILE A 37 -5.87 -10.55 12.12
CA ILE A 37 -4.83 -9.57 12.38
C ILE A 37 -3.53 -10.33 12.56
N ALA A 38 -2.56 -10.09 11.69
CA ALA A 38 -1.19 -10.54 11.89
C ALA A 38 -0.40 -9.38 12.52
N GLY A 39 -0.13 -9.46 13.81
CA GLY A 39 0.75 -8.54 14.52
C GLY A 39 2.09 -9.21 14.78
N ASP A 40 3.17 -8.68 14.18
CA ASP A 40 4.53 -9.08 14.54
C ASP A 40 5.04 -8.16 15.64
N ARG A 41 5.31 -8.73 16.83
CA ARG A 41 6.15 -8.05 17.84
C ARG A 41 7.60 -8.24 17.42
N ALA A 42 8.24 -7.15 17.01
CA ALA A 42 9.65 -7.14 16.68
C ALA A 42 10.52 -7.43 17.92
N ALA A 43 10.99 -8.68 18.04
CA ALA A 43 12.25 -9.01 18.67
C ALA A 43 13.11 -9.66 17.59
N GLY A 44 14.35 -9.17 17.41
CA GLY A 44 15.22 -9.52 16.31
C GLY A 44 15.28 -11.02 16.01
N GLY A 45 14.76 -11.40 14.85
CA GLY A 45 14.76 -12.78 14.36
C GLY A 45 14.16 -12.82 12.97
N ARG A 46 14.92 -13.33 12.00
CA ARG A 46 14.48 -13.49 10.61
C ARG A 46 13.21 -14.34 10.58
N SER A 47 12.09 -13.77 10.17
CA SER A 47 10.84 -14.52 9.96
C SER A 47 10.88 -15.16 8.56
N LEU A 48 11.22 -16.45 8.52
CA LEU A 48 11.00 -17.30 7.36
C LEU A 48 9.55 -17.78 7.39
N CYS A 49 8.72 -17.27 6.48
CA CYS A 49 7.43 -17.87 6.19
C CYS A 49 7.66 -19.27 5.60
N ARG A 50 7.63 -20.31 6.44
CA ARG A 50 7.66 -21.71 5.99
C ARG A 50 6.32 -22.06 5.35
N ALA A 51 6.27 -22.08 4.02
CA ALA A 51 5.29 -22.87 3.30
C ALA A 51 5.55 -24.36 3.63
N ARG A 52 4.51 -25.09 4.07
CA ARG A 52 4.58 -26.54 4.27
C ARG A 52 4.58 -27.24 2.91
N PRO A 53 5.61 -28.06 2.57
CA PRO A 53 5.47 -29.01 1.48
C PRO A 53 4.67 -30.22 1.97
N ALA A 54 3.77 -30.71 1.12
CA ALA A 54 3.17 -32.02 1.29
C ALA A 54 4.29 -33.08 1.14
N LEU A 55 4.46 -33.93 2.16
CA LEU A 55 5.38 -35.07 2.09
C LEU A 55 4.75 -36.21 1.28
N ALA A 56 5.48 -36.69 0.27
CA ALA A 56 5.54 -38.11 -0.07
C ALA A 56 6.96 -38.46 -0.57
N GLY A 57 7.71 -39.14 0.30
CA GLY A 57 8.69 -40.19 0.01
C GLY A 57 9.90 -39.92 -0.89
N GLY A 58 11.10 -40.07 -0.33
CA GLY A 58 12.29 -40.41 -1.13
C GLY A 58 13.61 -40.00 -0.50
N ARG A 59 14.42 -41.00 -0.11
CA ARG A 59 15.71 -40.87 0.58
C ARG A 59 16.83 -40.41 -0.38
N GLY A 60 17.83 -39.69 0.13
CA GLY A 60 19.12 -39.52 -0.55
C GLY A 60 19.99 -38.42 0.06
N LEU A 61 20.93 -38.80 0.92
CA LEU A 61 22.02 -37.95 1.44
C LEU A 61 23.07 -37.73 0.33
N GLY A 62 23.57 -36.51 0.19
CA GLY A 62 24.74 -36.18 -0.63
C GLY A 62 25.19 -34.73 -0.42
N SER A 63 26.35 -34.56 0.20
CA SER A 63 27.04 -33.30 0.46
C SER A 63 27.83 -32.78 -0.76
N LEU A 64 28.32 -31.53 -0.65
CA LEU A 64 29.31 -30.82 -1.49
C LEU A 64 28.68 -30.03 -2.66
N GLY A 65 29.04 -28.78 -2.94
CA GLY A 65 30.06 -27.89 -2.40
C GLY A 65 29.89 -26.50 -3.02
N GLU A 66 30.41 -25.48 -2.36
CA GLU A 66 30.42 -24.10 -2.83
C GLU A 66 31.32 -23.97 -4.07
N ARG A 67 30.83 -23.28 -5.10
CA ARG A 67 31.66 -22.75 -6.18
C ARG A 67 31.25 -21.31 -6.47
N GLU A 68 32.19 -20.41 -6.22
CA GLU A 68 32.26 -19.10 -6.88
C GLU A 68 32.25 -19.30 -8.39
N VAL A 69 31.49 -18.45 -9.10
CA VAL A 69 31.60 -18.33 -10.55
C VAL A 69 31.85 -16.88 -10.89
N GLY A 70 32.99 -16.69 -11.55
CA GLY A 70 33.63 -15.42 -11.84
C GLY A 70 32.85 -14.49 -12.76
N SER A 71 33.13 -13.22 -12.55
CA SER A 71 32.87 -12.09 -13.44
C SER A 71 33.46 -12.35 -14.83
N LEU A 72 32.65 -12.12 -15.87
CA LEU A 72 33.12 -12.03 -17.25
C LEU A 72 32.42 -10.87 -17.97
N GLY A 73 33.23 -9.84 -18.27
CA GLY A 73 33.34 -9.28 -19.62
C GLY A 73 32.39 -8.15 -20.01
N GLU A 74 32.84 -6.92 -19.78
CA GLU A 74 32.35 -5.70 -20.42
C GLU A 74 32.47 -5.76 -21.95
N ARG A 75 31.49 -5.17 -22.66
CA ARG A 75 31.70 -4.63 -24.01
C ARG A 75 31.11 -3.24 -24.14
N ASP A 76 32.02 -2.37 -24.55
CA ASP A 76 31.99 -0.93 -24.79
C ASP A 76 31.01 -0.55 -25.92
N VAL A 77 30.14 0.44 -25.70
CA VAL A 77 29.52 1.24 -26.77
C VAL A 77 29.50 2.70 -26.33
N ARG A 78 30.30 3.52 -27.01
CA ARG A 78 30.53 4.93 -26.69
C ARG A 78 29.42 5.85 -27.24
N SER A 79 28.85 6.61 -26.29
CA SER A 79 28.61 8.06 -26.25
C SER A 79 28.05 8.82 -27.46
N LEU A 80 26.98 9.59 -27.20
CA LEU A 80 26.91 11.02 -27.57
C LEU A 80 26.27 11.81 -26.42
N GLY A 81 26.94 12.89 -26.00
CA GLY A 81 26.80 13.53 -24.70
C GLY A 81 25.82 14.69 -24.59
N GLY A 82 25.61 15.10 -23.33
CA GLY A 82 24.88 16.28 -22.92
C GLY A 82 25.21 16.65 -21.46
N ARG A 83 26.19 17.55 -21.31
CA ARG A 83 26.58 18.35 -20.12
C ARG A 83 26.24 17.81 -18.73
N GLU A 84 27.29 17.33 -18.07
CA GLU A 84 27.34 16.97 -16.65
C GLU A 84 27.50 18.23 -15.79
N ASP A 85 26.55 18.47 -14.89
CA ASP A 85 26.84 19.20 -13.65
C ASP A 85 27.55 18.18 -12.74
N GLU A 86 28.87 18.32 -12.60
CA GLU A 86 29.66 17.57 -11.63
C GLU A 86 29.33 18.06 -10.22
N GLY A 87 28.50 17.30 -9.51
CA GLY A 87 28.36 17.34 -8.07
C GLY A 87 28.86 16.02 -7.49
N GLU A 88 29.95 16.09 -6.73
CA GLU A 88 30.54 14.99 -5.96
C GLU A 88 29.51 14.26 -5.11
N ASP A 89 29.09 13.09 -5.59
CA ASP A 89 28.81 11.93 -4.77
C ASP A 89 29.10 10.73 -5.68
N ALA A 90 30.21 10.03 -5.44
CA ALA A 90 30.34 8.67 -5.94
C ALA A 90 29.15 7.89 -5.34
N ALA A 91 28.05 7.80 -6.09
CA ALA A 91 26.76 7.39 -5.57
C ALA A 91 26.94 6.03 -4.89
N ALA A 92 26.85 6.03 -3.56
CA ALA A 92 27.02 4.81 -2.76
C ALA A 92 26.18 3.68 -3.37
N GLU A 93 26.76 2.48 -3.42
CA GLU A 93 26.11 1.32 -4.02
C GLU A 93 24.69 1.17 -3.45
N ARG A 94 23.69 1.21 -4.34
CA ARG A 94 22.30 1.13 -3.94
C ARG A 94 21.98 -0.30 -3.52
N VAL A 95 21.51 -0.45 -2.28
CA VAL A 95 21.15 -1.77 -1.72
C VAL A 95 19.70 -2.11 -2.03
N SER A 96 19.45 -3.33 -2.50
CA SER A 96 18.09 -3.87 -2.70
C SER A 96 17.28 -3.84 -1.41
N ARG A 97 16.05 -3.34 -1.50
CA ARG A 97 15.05 -3.31 -0.42
C ARG A 97 13.69 -3.70 -0.99
N THR A 98 13.52 -5.01 -1.24
CA THR A 98 12.26 -5.56 -1.72
C THR A 98 11.16 -5.34 -0.68
N HIS A 99 9.99 -4.84 -1.10
CA HIS A 99 8.91 -4.48 -0.16
C HIS A 99 7.65 -5.32 -0.33
N GLN A 100 7.23 -5.64 -1.56
CA GLN A 100 6.02 -6.42 -1.79
C GLN A 100 6.19 -7.41 -2.94
N THR A 101 5.50 -8.55 -2.85
CA THR A 101 5.30 -9.52 -3.93
C THR A 101 3.82 -9.59 -4.28
N ALA A 102 3.49 -9.51 -5.57
CA ALA A 102 2.13 -9.66 -6.08
C ALA A 102 2.07 -10.81 -7.10
N PHE A 103 1.08 -11.68 -6.95
CA PHE A 103 0.79 -12.74 -7.92
C PHE A 103 -0.20 -12.20 -8.95
N LEU A 104 0.17 -12.29 -10.23
CA LEU A 104 -0.59 -11.80 -11.36
C LEU A 104 -1.13 -12.99 -12.18
N PRO A 105 -2.14 -12.78 -13.06
CA PRO A 105 -2.67 -13.83 -13.91
C PRO A 105 -1.60 -14.51 -14.77
N GLY A 106 -1.85 -15.77 -15.14
CA GLY A 106 -0.95 -16.54 -16.00
C GLY A 106 0.39 -16.91 -15.35
N GLY A 107 0.42 -17.03 -14.02
CA GLY A 107 1.61 -17.47 -13.25
C GLY A 107 2.75 -16.45 -13.19
N LEU A 108 2.46 -15.18 -13.50
CA LEU A 108 3.43 -14.09 -13.42
C LEU A 108 3.49 -13.57 -11.98
N VAL A 109 4.68 -13.27 -11.47
CA VAL A 109 4.90 -12.69 -10.14
C VAL A 109 5.61 -11.35 -10.31
N ALA A 110 5.16 -10.32 -9.61
CA ALA A 110 5.82 -9.01 -9.59
C ALA A 110 6.39 -8.73 -8.18
N THR A 111 7.52 -8.05 -8.10
CA THR A 111 8.12 -7.59 -6.84
C THR A 111 8.56 -6.14 -6.94
N THR A 112 8.20 -5.32 -5.96
CA THR A 112 8.75 -3.96 -5.80
C THR A 112 10.07 -3.99 -5.06
N ASP A 113 11.03 -3.21 -5.53
CA ASP A 113 12.29 -2.97 -4.85
C ASP A 113 12.48 -1.46 -4.65
N MET A 114 12.25 -1.03 -3.41
CA MET A 114 12.34 0.37 -3.01
C MET A 114 13.78 0.88 -3.13
N GLY A 115 14.76 0.03 -2.84
CA GLY A 115 16.16 0.38 -2.80
C GLY A 115 16.76 0.64 -4.17
N LEU A 116 16.14 0.07 -5.22
CA LEU A 116 16.59 0.17 -6.62
C LEU A 116 15.62 0.94 -7.53
N ASP A 117 14.47 1.39 -7.03
CA ASP A 117 13.38 2.01 -7.81
C ASP A 117 12.91 1.15 -8.99
N ILE A 118 12.67 -0.14 -8.76
CA ILE A 118 12.24 -1.06 -9.82
C ILE A 118 11.06 -1.93 -9.41
N VAL A 119 10.33 -2.38 -10.43
CA VAL A 119 9.40 -3.52 -10.34
C VAL A 119 9.97 -4.65 -11.19
N ARG A 120 10.32 -5.78 -10.56
CA ARG A 120 10.80 -6.97 -11.26
C ARG A 120 9.66 -7.95 -11.48
N PHE A 121 9.70 -8.66 -12.60
CA PHE A 121 8.75 -9.68 -12.99
C PHE A 121 9.43 -11.04 -13.07
N TRP A 122 8.71 -12.06 -12.62
CA TRP A 122 9.20 -13.42 -12.49
C TRP A 122 8.15 -14.41 -13.00
N ARG A 123 8.61 -15.58 -13.47
CA ARG A 123 7.74 -16.73 -13.75
C ARG A 123 8.21 -17.93 -12.95
N ASP A 124 7.24 -18.76 -12.58
CA ASP A 124 7.54 -20.06 -11.99
C ASP A 124 8.19 -20.98 -13.03
N ALA A 125 9.24 -21.69 -12.61
CA ALA A 125 9.94 -22.69 -13.38
C ALA A 125 10.26 -23.90 -12.48
N ALA A 126 10.70 -25.00 -13.07
CA ALA A 126 10.93 -26.25 -12.33
C ALA A 126 11.92 -26.11 -11.14
N ASP A 127 12.82 -25.14 -11.19
CA ASP A 127 13.83 -24.84 -10.18
C ASP A 127 13.58 -23.54 -9.40
N GLY A 128 12.38 -22.98 -9.52
CA GLY A 128 11.93 -21.78 -8.80
C GLY A 128 11.68 -20.59 -9.71
N LEU A 129 11.57 -19.40 -9.10
CA LEU A 129 11.24 -18.18 -9.82
C LEU A 129 12.40 -17.71 -10.70
N ARG A 130 12.13 -17.53 -11.99
CA ARG A 130 13.07 -16.98 -12.98
C ARG A 130 12.68 -15.55 -13.35
N PRO A 131 13.61 -14.58 -13.32
CA PRO A 131 13.31 -13.21 -13.73
C PRO A 131 13.01 -13.18 -15.24
N VAL A 132 11.93 -12.52 -15.61
CA VAL A 132 11.49 -12.39 -17.02
C VAL A 132 11.47 -10.95 -17.52
N GLY A 133 11.70 -9.98 -16.62
CA GLY A 133 11.81 -8.56 -16.98
C GLY A 133 11.80 -7.66 -15.76
N GLN A 134 12.02 -6.37 -15.99
CA GLN A 134 11.85 -5.35 -14.96
C GLN A 134 11.44 -4.02 -15.58
N VAL A 135 10.80 -3.18 -14.78
CA VAL A 135 10.50 -1.78 -15.08
C VAL A 135 11.29 -0.92 -14.11
N VAL A 136 12.06 0.03 -14.64
CA VAL A 136 12.73 1.06 -13.86
C VAL A 136 11.78 2.24 -13.69
N LEU A 137 11.60 2.68 -12.45
CA LEU A 137 10.82 3.84 -12.07
C LEU A 137 11.74 5.04 -11.79
N PRO A 138 11.21 6.28 -11.73
CA PRO A 138 12.02 7.45 -11.44
C PRO A 138 12.87 7.29 -10.18
N ARG A 139 14.11 7.76 -10.25
CA ARG A 139 15.08 7.62 -9.16
C ARG A 139 14.56 8.30 -7.89
N GLY A 140 14.63 7.59 -6.76
CA GLY A 140 14.20 8.06 -5.46
C GLY A 140 12.68 7.97 -5.22
N CYS A 141 11.90 7.35 -6.12
CA CYS A 141 10.46 7.22 -5.90
C CYS A 141 10.13 6.24 -4.77
N GLY A 142 10.92 5.17 -4.60
CA GLY A 142 10.71 4.14 -3.59
C GLY A 142 9.41 3.33 -3.80
N PRO A 143 9.34 2.44 -4.81
CA PRO A 143 8.19 1.59 -5.06
C PRO A 143 7.86 0.70 -3.86
N ARG A 144 6.60 0.71 -3.42
CA ARG A 144 6.19 0.08 -2.16
C ARG A 144 5.20 -1.05 -2.37
N HIS A 145 3.92 -0.75 -2.52
CA HIS A 145 2.85 -1.73 -2.69
C HIS A 145 2.26 -1.66 -4.10
N MET A 146 1.72 -2.78 -4.55
CA MET A 146 1.13 -2.95 -5.87
C MET A 146 -0.31 -3.46 -5.77
N ARG A 147 -1.09 -3.12 -6.79
CA ARG A 147 -2.44 -3.64 -6.95
C ARG A 147 -2.69 -4.03 -8.41
N TRP A 148 -2.99 -5.32 -8.62
CA TRP A 148 -3.49 -5.80 -9.90
C TRP A 148 -4.90 -5.27 -10.15
N HIS A 149 -5.14 -4.76 -11.35
CA HIS A 149 -6.44 -4.29 -11.79
C HIS A 149 -7.03 -5.21 -12.86
N VAL A 150 -8.35 -5.33 -12.88
CA VAL A 150 -9.08 -6.20 -13.83
C VAL A 150 -8.88 -5.80 -15.29
N SER A 151 -8.46 -4.56 -15.56
CA SER A 151 -8.13 -4.12 -16.93
C SER A 151 -6.75 -4.58 -17.44
N GLY A 152 -6.00 -5.34 -16.65
CA GLY A 152 -4.67 -5.82 -17.05
C GLY A 152 -3.52 -4.90 -16.62
N HIS A 153 -3.83 -3.79 -15.96
CA HIS A 153 -2.85 -2.84 -15.45
C HIS A 153 -2.39 -3.23 -14.03
N LEU A 154 -1.14 -2.90 -13.73
CA LEU A 154 -0.55 -3.03 -12.39
C LEU A 154 -0.28 -1.64 -11.83
N TYR A 155 -0.97 -1.28 -10.75
CA TYR A 155 -0.77 -0.01 -10.06
C TYR A 155 0.31 -0.17 -9.00
N VAL A 156 1.21 0.80 -8.88
CA VAL A 156 2.36 0.76 -7.97
C VAL A 156 2.40 2.08 -7.20
N VAL A 157 2.10 2.04 -5.90
CA VAL A 157 2.27 3.22 -5.04
C VAL A 157 3.72 3.36 -4.61
N THR A 158 4.22 4.59 -4.60
CA THR A 158 5.59 4.92 -4.22
C THR A 158 5.64 5.61 -2.87
N GLU A 159 6.48 5.11 -1.96
CA GLU A 159 6.60 5.58 -0.58
C GLU A 159 7.08 7.02 -0.50
N LEU A 160 8.10 7.36 -1.30
CA LEU A 160 8.86 8.60 -1.19
C LEU A 160 8.36 9.68 -2.16
N SER A 161 8.05 9.32 -3.41
CA SER A 161 7.50 10.29 -4.35
C SER A 161 6.00 10.52 -4.20
N ARG A 162 5.28 9.68 -3.44
CA ARG A 162 3.83 9.79 -3.19
C ARG A 162 3.02 9.83 -4.48
N GLU A 163 3.34 8.92 -5.39
CA GLU A 163 2.69 8.75 -6.68
C GLU A 163 2.15 7.32 -6.81
N VAL A 164 1.24 7.14 -7.77
CA VAL A 164 0.87 5.81 -8.28
C VAL A 164 1.29 5.73 -9.73
N PHE A 165 2.25 4.85 -10.02
CA PHE A 165 2.59 4.48 -11.39
C PHE A 165 1.64 3.41 -11.90
N VAL A 166 1.29 3.50 -13.17
CA VAL A 166 0.47 2.53 -13.89
C VAL A 166 1.38 1.79 -14.85
N LEU A 167 1.48 0.47 -14.68
CA LEU A 167 2.24 -0.40 -15.57
C LEU A 167 1.28 -1.24 -16.43
N ALA A 168 1.67 -1.48 -17.67
CA ALA A 168 0.95 -2.37 -18.59
C ALA A 168 1.92 -3.28 -19.36
N PRO A 169 1.46 -4.47 -19.78
CA PRO A 169 2.22 -5.30 -20.69
C PRO A 169 2.16 -4.73 -22.11
N GLU A 170 3.26 -4.87 -22.84
CA GLU A 170 3.36 -4.60 -24.26
C GLU A 170 3.05 -5.85 -25.08
N ALA A 171 2.85 -5.69 -26.40
CA ALA A 171 2.65 -6.81 -27.31
C ALA A 171 3.82 -7.82 -27.32
N SER A 172 5.03 -7.36 -26.99
CA SER A 172 6.23 -8.19 -26.84
C SER A 172 6.23 -9.05 -25.56
N GLY A 173 5.31 -8.77 -24.62
CA GLY A 173 5.30 -9.36 -23.27
C GLY A 173 6.17 -8.61 -22.25
N ALA A 174 6.93 -7.59 -22.66
CA ALA A 174 7.62 -6.68 -21.74
C ALA A 174 6.62 -5.80 -20.98
N TRP A 175 7.03 -5.25 -19.85
CA TRP A 175 6.22 -4.30 -19.08
C TRP A 175 6.81 -2.90 -19.20
N ARG A 176 5.95 -1.88 -19.17
CA ARG A 176 6.38 -0.47 -19.13
C ARG A 176 5.44 0.41 -18.31
N VAL A 177 5.93 1.59 -17.95
CA VAL A 177 5.09 2.66 -17.40
C VAL A 177 4.20 3.23 -18.51
N VAL A 178 2.90 3.32 -18.24
CA VAL A 178 1.90 3.94 -19.13
C VAL A 178 1.24 5.17 -18.53
N GLY A 179 1.42 5.39 -17.22
CA GLY A 179 0.91 6.56 -16.51
C GLY A 179 1.59 6.73 -15.15
N GLY A 180 1.50 7.94 -14.61
CA GLY A 180 1.94 8.30 -13.27
C GLY A 180 1.04 9.39 -12.72
N THR A 181 0.63 9.28 -11.46
CA THR A 181 -0.31 10.22 -10.85
C THR A 181 0.10 10.50 -9.41
N PRO A 182 0.41 11.76 -9.06
CA PRO A 182 0.57 12.18 -7.67
C PRO A 182 -0.67 11.87 -6.85
N LEU A 183 -0.50 11.39 -5.61
CA LEU A 183 -1.59 10.93 -4.78
C LEU A 183 -2.64 12.02 -4.51
N ALA A 184 -2.20 13.19 -4.06
CA ALA A 184 -3.09 14.34 -3.86
C ALA A 184 -2.30 15.65 -3.86
N PRO A 185 -2.90 16.77 -4.26
CA PRO A 185 -2.36 18.08 -3.93
C PRO A 185 -2.39 18.29 -2.40
N GLY A 186 -1.35 18.91 -1.85
CA GLY A 186 -1.30 19.30 -0.43
C GLY A 186 -0.81 18.22 0.53
N LEU A 187 -0.21 17.13 0.03
CA LEU A 187 0.61 16.26 0.89
C LEU A 187 1.82 17.02 1.41
N LEU A 188 2.23 16.71 2.64
CA LEU A 188 3.38 17.34 3.28
C LEU A 188 4.70 16.73 2.78
N ASP A 189 5.81 17.42 3.02
CA ASP A 189 7.12 16.94 2.59
C ASP A 189 7.58 15.68 3.31
N ASP A 190 7.16 15.49 4.56
CA ASP A 190 7.43 14.33 5.40
C ASP A 190 6.38 13.21 5.27
N ASP A 191 5.34 13.42 4.44
CA ASP A 191 4.37 12.39 4.16
C ASP A 191 5.01 11.22 3.42
N THR A 192 4.65 10.00 3.83
CA THR A 192 5.09 8.77 3.15
C THR A 192 3.91 7.88 2.84
N ALA A 193 3.76 7.52 1.57
CA ALA A 193 2.70 6.63 1.14
C ALA A 193 2.91 5.22 1.72
N ALA A 194 1.81 4.50 1.91
CA ALA A 194 1.80 3.19 2.54
C ALA A 194 1.06 2.17 1.66
N GLU A 195 -0.10 1.69 2.11
CA GLU A 195 -0.87 0.64 1.44
C GLU A 195 -1.63 1.18 0.22
N LEU A 196 -1.89 0.32 -0.77
CA LEU A 196 -2.74 0.61 -1.93
C LEU A 196 -3.80 -0.50 -2.07
N ALA A 197 -5.00 -0.22 -1.58
CA ALA A 197 -6.14 -1.12 -1.71
C ALA A 197 -7.07 -0.68 -2.84
N ALA A 198 -7.88 -1.59 -3.37
CA ALA A 198 -8.92 -1.26 -4.36
C ALA A 198 -10.31 -1.53 -3.78
N SER A 199 -11.30 -0.78 -4.26
CA SER A 199 -12.71 -1.15 -4.11
C SER A 199 -12.99 -2.51 -4.76
N ARG A 200 -14.13 -3.12 -4.40
CA ARG A 200 -14.51 -4.44 -4.91
C ARG A 200 -14.67 -4.46 -6.44
N ASP A 201 -15.20 -3.39 -7.01
CA ASP A 201 -15.41 -3.20 -8.44
C ASP A 201 -14.17 -2.68 -9.19
N GLY A 202 -13.12 -2.30 -8.47
CA GLY A 202 -11.90 -1.72 -9.04
C GLY A 202 -12.03 -0.27 -9.49
N GLU A 203 -13.19 0.38 -9.32
CA GLU A 203 -13.38 1.78 -9.73
C GLU A 203 -12.57 2.77 -8.89
N PHE A 204 -12.23 2.41 -7.65
CA PHE A 204 -11.51 3.26 -6.72
C PHE A 204 -10.28 2.57 -6.14
N LEU A 205 -9.23 3.35 -5.93
CA LEU A 205 -8.04 2.98 -5.18
C LEU A 205 -7.95 3.84 -3.92
N TYR A 206 -7.42 3.24 -2.87
CA TYR A 206 -7.23 3.84 -1.55
C TYR A 206 -5.76 3.76 -1.19
N ALA A 207 -5.09 4.91 -1.11
CA ALA A 207 -3.70 4.99 -0.68
C ALA A 207 -3.62 5.57 0.73
N GLY A 208 -2.91 4.88 1.63
CA GLY A 208 -2.68 5.36 2.99
C GLY A 208 -1.46 6.27 3.02
N VAL A 209 -1.52 7.36 3.77
CA VAL A 209 -0.42 8.31 3.92
C VAL A 209 -0.09 8.48 5.41
N ARG A 210 1.17 8.16 5.75
CA ARG A 210 1.73 8.35 7.10
C ARG A 210 2.35 9.74 7.19
N GLY A 211 2.32 10.33 8.38
CA GLY A 211 2.63 11.75 8.60
C GLY A 211 1.32 12.49 8.88
N SER A 212 0.64 12.92 7.82
CA SER A 212 -0.68 13.55 7.84
C SER A 212 -1.82 12.63 8.28
N ASN A 213 -1.58 11.30 8.31
CA ASN A 213 -2.54 10.29 8.77
C ASN A 213 -3.85 10.29 7.97
N THR A 214 -3.71 10.28 6.65
CA THR A 214 -4.83 10.41 5.71
C THR A 214 -4.99 9.17 4.81
N ILE A 215 -6.15 9.06 4.19
CA ILE A 215 -6.44 8.14 3.08
C ILE A 215 -6.74 9.00 1.86
N VAL A 216 -5.96 8.80 0.81
CA VAL A 216 -6.20 9.34 -0.52
C VAL A 216 -7.12 8.38 -1.26
N THR A 217 -8.20 8.91 -1.83
CA THR A 217 -9.08 8.17 -2.74
C THR A 217 -8.77 8.59 -4.17
N LEU A 218 -8.41 7.62 -5.01
CA LEU A 218 -8.23 7.81 -6.44
C LEU A 218 -9.33 7.08 -7.20
N ARG A 219 -9.82 7.67 -8.28
CA ARG A 219 -10.72 7.03 -9.22
C ARG A 219 -9.96 6.52 -10.42
N VAL A 220 -10.25 5.28 -10.82
CA VAL A 220 -9.75 4.68 -12.05
C VAL A 220 -10.56 5.22 -13.23
N ARG A 221 -9.87 5.65 -14.30
CA ARG A 221 -10.44 6.30 -15.48
C ARG A 221 -9.94 5.64 -16.78
N GLY A 222 -10.65 5.93 -17.86
CA GLY A 222 -10.36 5.34 -19.18
C GLY A 222 -10.49 3.82 -19.15
N ASP A 223 -9.55 3.14 -19.78
CA ASP A 223 -9.37 1.68 -19.74
C ASP A 223 -8.61 1.19 -18.49
N GLY A 224 -8.45 2.07 -17.49
CA GLY A 224 -7.65 1.83 -16.29
C GLY A 224 -6.21 2.34 -16.38
N SER A 225 -5.80 2.93 -17.50
CA SER A 225 -4.49 3.57 -17.64
C SER A 225 -4.36 4.91 -16.88
N GLN A 226 -5.49 5.53 -16.52
CA GLN A 226 -5.52 6.85 -15.89
C GLN A 226 -6.07 6.77 -14.46
N LEU A 227 -5.44 7.51 -13.56
CA LEU A 227 -5.89 7.68 -12.18
C LEU A 227 -6.19 9.14 -11.92
N GLN A 228 -7.21 9.41 -11.12
CA GLN A 228 -7.62 10.76 -10.74
C GLN A 228 -7.83 10.82 -9.23
N PRO A 229 -7.04 11.61 -8.47
CA PRO A 229 -7.34 11.91 -7.08
C PRO A 229 -8.71 12.57 -6.95
N VAL A 230 -9.57 12.05 -6.07
CA VAL A 230 -10.94 12.57 -5.87
C VAL A 230 -11.22 12.99 -4.43
N ALA A 231 -10.46 12.48 -3.45
CA ALA A 231 -10.59 12.91 -2.06
C ALA A 231 -9.30 12.65 -1.27
N LEU A 232 -9.11 13.47 -0.23
CA LEU A 232 -8.15 13.27 0.85
C LEU A 232 -8.93 13.35 2.16
N GLY A 233 -8.97 12.25 2.91
CA GLY A 233 -9.75 12.16 4.15
C GLY A 233 -8.91 11.67 5.32
N GLU A 234 -9.35 11.93 6.54
CA GLU A 234 -8.69 11.40 7.73
C GLU A 234 -8.75 9.86 7.75
N SER A 235 -7.63 9.22 8.06
CA SER A 235 -7.58 7.76 8.23
C SER A 235 -8.24 7.28 9.51
N GLY A 236 -8.47 8.20 10.45
CA GLY A 236 -8.99 7.92 11.78
C GLY A 236 -7.95 7.34 12.74
N VAL A 237 -6.72 7.04 12.32
CA VAL A 237 -5.69 6.42 13.17
C VAL A 237 -4.36 7.15 13.05
N ASN A 238 -3.45 6.94 13.99
CA ASN A 238 -2.06 7.39 13.87
C ASN A 238 -1.22 6.36 13.13
N TRP A 239 -0.55 6.80 12.06
CA TRP A 239 0.36 6.02 11.22
C TRP A 239 -0.35 4.87 10.47
N PRO A 240 -1.23 5.18 9.49
CA PRO A 240 -2.00 4.20 8.73
C PRO A 240 -1.09 3.38 7.80
N ARG A 241 -0.42 2.36 8.34
CA ARG A 241 0.58 1.56 7.60
C ARG A 241 -0.06 0.55 6.66
N HIS A 242 -1.28 0.09 6.97
CA HIS A 242 -2.01 -0.88 6.18
C HIS A 242 -3.53 -0.71 6.33
N HIS A 243 -4.27 -0.98 5.26
CA HIS A 243 -5.73 -1.00 5.24
C HIS A 243 -6.25 -2.02 4.24
N VAL A 244 -7.50 -2.44 4.45
CA VAL A 244 -8.20 -3.35 3.54
C VAL A 244 -9.63 -2.89 3.32
N VAL A 245 -10.13 -3.08 2.10
CA VAL A 245 -11.55 -2.91 1.80
C VAL A 245 -12.26 -4.24 2.04
N VAL A 246 -13.25 -4.22 2.93
CA VAL A 246 -14.13 -5.36 3.21
C VAL A 246 -15.57 -4.89 2.99
N ARG A 247 -16.18 -5.37 1.89
CA ARG A 247 -17.52 -4.94 1.45
C ARG A 247 -17.56 -3.42 1.25
N ASP A 248 -18.37 -2.71 2.01
CA ASP A 248 -18.60 -1.27 2.00
C ASP A 248 -17.76 -0.53 3.07
N THR A 249 -16.75 -1.18 3.63
CA THR A 249 -15.99 -0.67 4.77
C THR A 249 -14.49 -0.71 4.47
N LEU A 250 -13.81 0.39 4.80
CA LEU A 250 -12.35 0.47 4.86
C LEU A 250 -11.90 0.23 6.30
N LEU A 251 -11.12 -0.82 6.52
CA LEU A 251 -10.48 -1.11 7.80
C LEU A 251 -9.04 -0.61 7.75
N VAL A 252 -8.66 0.29 8.65
CA VAL A 252 -7.35 0.94 8.67
C VAL A 252 -6.61 0.60 9.96
N GLY A 253 -5.43 0.01 9.86
CA GLY A 253 -4.55 -0.28 10.99
C GLY A 253 -3.61 0.89 11.29
N GLY A 254 -3.70 1.44 12.49
CA GLY A 254 -2.84 2.50 12.99
C GLY A 254 -1.65 1.97 13.77
N GLN A 255 -0.48 1.89 13.13
CA GLN A 255 0.72 1.31 13.74
C GLN A 255 1.09 1.99 15.08
N LEU A 256 0.92 3.31 15.18
CA LEU A 256 1.33 4.11 16.35
C LEU A 256 0.17 4.50 17.27
N SER A 257 -1.04 4.05 16.96
CA SER A 257 -2.24 4.29 17.80
C SER A 257 -2.79 3.02 18.42
N ASP A 258 -2.16 1.87 18.17
CA ASP A 258 -2.57 0.56 18.70
C ASP A 258 -4.07 0.27 18.48
N GLU A 259 -4.58 0.62 17.30
CA GLU A 259 -5.98 0.43 16.95
C GLU A 259 -6.21 0.15 15.47
N VAL A 260 -7.35 -0.49 15.19
CA VAL A 260 -7.93 -0.59 13.85
C VAL A 260 -9.21 0.24 13.83
N ALA A 261 -9.29 1.21 12.91
CA ALA A 261 -10.49 2.00 12.65
C ALA A 261 -11.29 1.40 11.50
N SER A 262 -12.62 1.49 11.59
CA SER A 262 -13.57 1.15 10.52
C SER A 262 -14.22 2.43 10.00
N LEU A 263 -14.10 2.67 8.69
CA LEU A 263 -14.71 3.80 7.98
C LEU A 263 -15.65 3.23 6.92
N SER A 264 -16.87 3.76 6.80
CA SER A 264 -17.74 3.37 5.68
C SER A 264 -17.31 4.03 4.39
N LEU A 265 -17.48 3.34 3.27
CA LEU A 265 -17.24 3.86 1.93
C LEU A 265 -18.56 4.28 1.28
N ASP A 266 -18.66 5.54 0.86
CA ASP A 266 -19.73 5.95 -0.05
C ASP A 266 -19.51 5.25 -1.40
N GLN A 267 -20.41 4.33 -1.74
CA GLN A 267 -20.29 3.50 -2.95
C GLN A 267 -20.33 4.31 -4.26
N ARG A 268 -20.92 5.51 -4.25
CA ARG A 268 -21.02 6.35 -5.46
C ARG A 268 -19.76 7.17 -5.68
N THR A 269 -19.14 7.64 -4.60
CA THR A 269 -17.98 8.55 -4.66
C THR A 269 -16.66 7.87 -4.33
N GLY A 270 -16.71 6.66 -3.78
CA GLY A 270 -15.59 5.93 -3.23
C GLY A 270 -15.10 6.48 -1.88
N VAL A 271 -15.56 7.65 -1.43
CA VAL A 271 -14.92 8.40 -0.34
C VAL A 271 -15.17 7.74 1.03
N PRO A 272 -14.13 7.55 1.86
CA PRO A 272 -14.29 7.14 3.25
C PRO A 272 -15.04 8.19 4.08
N GLY A 273 -16.05 7.75 4.81
CA GLY A 273 -16.79 8.53 5.79
C GLY A 273 -16.10 8.58 7.15
N ARG A 274 -16.85 9.02 8.16
CA ARG A 274 -16.34 9.08 9.55
C ARG A 274 -16.08 7.68 10.10
N VAL A 275 -15.18 7.62 11.08
CA VAL A 275 -14.91 6.41 11.86
C VAL A 275 -16.20 5.93 12.55
N ARG A 276 -16.59 4.69 12.28
CA ARG A 276 -17.73 4.01 12.91
C ARG A 276 -17.33 3.28 14.18
N TYR A 277 -16.23 2.53 14.11
CA TYR A 277 -15.74 1.70 15.20
C TYR A 277 -14.22 1.76 15.29
N ARG A 278 -13.71 1.55 16.50
CA ARG A 278 -12.29 1.38 16.81
C ARG A 278 -12.13 0.10 17.61
N THR A 279 -11.14 -0.70 17.27
CA THR A 279 -10.77 -1.90 18.02
C THR A 279 -9.31 -1.77 18.45
N ALA A 280 -9.04 -1.91 19.74
CA ALA A 280 -7.69 -1.91 20.25
C ALA A 280 -6.93 -3.15 19.77
N VAL A 281 -5.79 -2.92 19.13
CA VAL A 281 -4.94 -3.94 18.53
C VAL A 281 -3.52 -3.43 18.61
N PRO A 282 -2.59 -4.10 19.31
CA PRO A 282 -1.21 -3.60 19.40
C PRO A 282 -0.54 -3.52 18.03
N SER A 283 -0.05 -2.34 17.66
CA SER A 283 0.73 -1.99 16.47
C SER A 283 0.33 -2.75 15.18
N PRO A 284 -0.91 -2.58 14.67
CA PRO A 284 -1.40 -3.30 13.52
C PRO A 284 -0.71 -2.81 12.24
N THR A 285 0.01 -3.70 11.57
CA THR A 285 0.76 -3.39 10.35
C THR A 285 0.34 -4.23 9.14
N CYS A 286 -0.51 -5.24 9.34
CA CYS A 286 -1.07 -6.07 8.29
C CYS A 286 -2.48 -6.54 8.68
N LEU A 287 -3.45 -6.31 7.79
CA LEU A 287 -4.83 -6.74 7.94
C LEU A 287 -5.19 -7.70 6.82
N LEU A 288 -5.78 -8.84 7.15
CA LEU A 288 -6.25 -9.80 6.16
C LEU A 288 -7.75 -10.04 6.36
N PRO A 289 -8.57 -9.90 5.30
CA PRO A 289 -9.95 -10.34 5.36
C PRO A 289 -9.99 -11.84 5.67
N ALA A 290 -10.77 -12.26 6.66
CA ALA A 290 -11.04 -13.68 6.82
C ALA A 290 -11.86 -14.18 5.64
N ARG A 291 -11.53 -15.41 5.23
CA ARG A 291 -12.23 -16.15 4.18
C ARG A 291 -13.35 -16.97 4.79
#